data_AF-R0BDS2-F1
#
_entry.id   AF-R0BDS2-F1
#
_cell.length_a   1.000
_cell.length_b   1.000
_cell.length_c   1.000
_cell.angle_alpha   90.00
_cell.angle_beta   90.00
_cell.angle_gamma   90.00
#
_symmetry.space_group_name_H-M   'P 1'
#
loop_
_entity.id
_entity.type
_entity.pdbx_description
1 polymer ?
#
loop_
_entity_poly.entity_id
_entity_poly.type
_entity_poly.pdbx_seq_one_letter_code
_entity_poly.pdbx_strand_id
1 'polypeptide(L)' 'MARREKQPVHKVVMTEGKRNIVHQLLEEYDIQTAEDIQEALKDLLGSTLKEMME' A
#
# COMPACT_ATOMS: atom_id res chain seq x y z
N MET A 1 8.51 -27.67 7.67
CA MET A 1 7.78 -26.47 7.20
C MET A 1 8.53 -25.25 7.71
N ALA A 2 9.32 -24.59 6.87
CA ALA A 2 10.08 -23.41 7.27
C ALA A 2 9.13 -22.24 7.50
N ARG A 3 9.05 -21.74 8.74
CA ARG A 3 8.31 -20.53 9.07
C ARG A 3 9.04 -19.36 8.40
N ARG A 4 8.41 -18.71 7.41
CA ARG A 4 8.92 -17.45 6.85
C ARG A 4 8.94 -16.44 8.00
N GLU A 5 10.13 -16.12 8.49
CA GLU A 5 10.32 -15.05 9.47
C GLU A 5 9.85 -13.75 8.81
N LYS A 6 8.73 -13.20 9.28
CA LYS A 6 8.25 -11.88 8.81
C LYS A 6 9.31 -10.87 9.23
N GLN A 7 10.00 -10.29 8.26
CA GLN A 7 10.97 -9.23 8.50
C GLN A 7 10.32 -8.12 9.35
N PRO A 8 11.07 -7.48 10.26
CA PRO A 8 10.54 -6.44 11.13
C PRO A 8 9.87 -5.38 10.24
N VAL A 9 8.60 -5.10 10.54
CA VAL A 9 7.75 -4.15 9.80
C VAL A 9 8.58 -2.89 9.59
N HIS A 10 9.07 -2.71 8.36
CA HIS A 10 9.92 -1.58 8.04
C HIS A 10 9.03 -0.36 8.26
N LYS A 11 9.30 0.44 9.30
CA LYS A 11 8.54 1.66 9.58
C LYS A 11 8.50 2.44 8.27
N VAL A 12 7.31 2.54 7.67
CA VAL A 12 7.14 3.19 6.38
C VAL A 12 7.56 4.64 6.59
N VAL A 13 8.78 4.98 6.18
CA VAL A 13 9.20 6.37 6.14
C VAL A 13 8.42 7.01 5.01
N MET A 14 7.62 8.01 5.35
CA MET A 14 6.82 8.75 4.38
C MET A 14 7.75 9.66 3.58
N THR A 15 8.15 9.18 2.40
CA THR A 15 8.88 9.97 1.40
C THR A 15 7.88 10.73 0.54
N GLU A 16 8.32 11.74 -0.19
CA GLU A 16 7.46 12.56 -1.04
C GLU A 16 6.68 11.73 -2.07
N GLY A 17 7.34 10.76 -2.72
CA GLY A 17 6.66 9.84 -3.64
C GLY A 17 5.55 9.01 -2.98
N LYS A 18 5.74 8.57 -1.72
CA LYS A 18 4.70 7.86 -0.97
C LYS A 18 3.55 8.77 -0.56
N ARG A 19 3.84 10.04 -0.25
CA ARG A 19 2.83 11.05 0.07
C ARG A 19 1.94 11.34 -1.15
N ASN A 20 2.53 11.43 -2.34
CA ASN A 20 1.78 11.65 -3.59
C ASN A 20 0.84 10.47 -3.90
N ILE A 21 1.31 9.24 -3.72
CA ILE A 21 0.47 8.04 -3.89
C ILE A 21 -0.71 8.05 -2.91
N VAL A 22 -0.46 8.37 -1.64
CA VAL A 22 -1.54 8.47 -0.63
C VAL A 22 -2.52 9.59 -0.99
N HIS A 23 -2.06 10.73 -1.50
CA HIS A 23 -2.95 11.80 -1.95
C HIS A 23 -3.83 11.39 -3.12
N GLN A 24 -3.27 10.72 -4.13
CA GLN A 24 -4.05 10.21 -5.26
C GLN A 24 -5.11 9.20 -4.79
N LEU A 25 -4.75 8.31 -3.86
CA LEU A 25 -5.71 7.38 -3.28
C LEU A 25 -6.81 8.10 -2.49
N LEU A 26 -6.51 9.18 -1.76
CA LEU A 26 -7.52 9.99 -1.07
C LEU A 26 -8.46 10.75 -2.02
N GLU A 27 -8.03 11.04 -3.25
CA GLU A 27 -8.83 11.72 -4.26
C GLU A 27 -9.69 10.74 -5.08
N GLU A 28 -9.15 9.56 -5.40
CA GLU A 28 -9.82 8.54 -6.22
C GLU A 28 -10.74 7.62 -5.42
N TYR A 29 -10.45 7.41 -4.12
CA TYR A 29 -11.26 6.59 -3.22
C TYR A 29 -12.01 7.47 -2.22
N ASP A 30 -13.24 7.09 -1.87
CA ASP A 30 -14.00 7.71 -0.78
C ASP A 30 -13.47 7.23 0.58
N ILE A 31 -12.27 7.70 0.93
CA ILE A 31 -11.58 7.30 2.15
C ILE A 31 -12.18 8.04 3.35
N GLN A 32 -12.81 7.28 4.25
CA GLN A 32 -13.42 7.80 5.47
C GLN A 32 -12.57 7.51 6.71
N THR A 33 -11.76 6.45 6.66
CA THR A 33 -10.99 5.94 7.80
C THR A 33 -9.55 5.58 7.43
N ALA A 34 -8.71 5.42 8.46
CA ALA A 34 -7.34 4.92 8.28
C ALA A 34 -7.31 3.46 7.76
N GLU A 35 -8.37 2.69 7.98
CA GLU A 35 -8.50 1.32 7.50
C GLU A 35 -8.76 1.29 5.99
N ASP A 36 -9.60 2.20 5.49
CA ASP A 36 -9.86 2.36 4.05
C ASP A 36 -8.57 2.72 3.28
N ILE A 37 -7.70 3.57 3.86
CA ILE A 37 -6.37 3.87 3.30
C ILE A 37 -5.52 2.59 3.18
N GLN A 38 -5.56 1.74 4.20
CA GLN A 38 -4.78 0.50 4.20
C GLN A 38 -5.29 -0.50 3.17
N GLU A 39 -6.61 -0.59 2.97
CA GLU A 39 -7.20 -1.45 1.95
C GLU A 39 -6.89 -0.94 0.54
N ALA A 40 -7.11 0.34 0.26
CA ALA A 40 -6.79 0.95 -1.03
C ALA A 40 -5.30 0.80 -1.39
N LEU A 41 -4.40 0.96 -0.41
CA LEU A 41 -2.96 0.74 -0.62
C LEU A 41 -2.62 -0.74 -0.92
N LYS A 42 -3.28 -1.70 -0.26
CA LYS A 42 -3.07 -3.13 -0.52
C LYS A 42 -3.52 -3.48 -1.93
N ASP A 43 -4.68 -2.99 -2.33
CA ASP A 43 -5.26 -3.24 -3.65
C ASP A 43 -4.39 -2.63 -4.75
N LEU A 44 -3.99 -1.37 -4.60
CA LEU A 44 -3.08 -0.69 -5.54
C LEU A 44 -1.75 -1.43 -5.71
N LEU A 45 -1.16 -1.90 -4.59
CA LEU A 45 0.07 -2.68 -4.66
C LEU A 45 -0.15 -4.04 -5.33
N GLY A 46 -1.29 -4.69 -5.07
CA GLY A 46 -1.65 -5.97 -5.66
C GLY A 46 -1.86 -5.89 -7.16
N SER A 47 -2.58 -4.87 -7.65
CA SER A 47 -2.81 -4.64 -9.07
C SER A 47 -1.50 -4.33 -9.81
N THR A 48 -0.68 -3.43 -9.25
CA THR A 48 0.62 -3.06 -9.84
C THR A 48 1.54 -4.28 -9.96
N LEU A 49 1.64 -5.11 -8.92
CA LEU A 49 2.48 -6.31 -8.97
C LEU A 49 1.96 -7.34 -9.98
N LYS A 50 0.64 -7.47 -10.11
CA LYS A 50 0.03 -8.37 -11.10
C LYS A 50 0.35 -7.92 -12.52
N GLU A 51 0.20 -6.63 -12.83
CA GLU A 51 0.55 -6.07 -14.14
C GLU A 51 2.03 -6.27 -14.47
N MET A 52 2.92 -6.21 -13.48
CA MET A 52 4.35 -6.45 -13.67
C MET A 52 4.71 -7.93 -13.86
N MET A 53 3.80 -8.85 -13.54
CA MET A 53 4.01 -10.30 -13.65
C MET A 53 3.34 -10.92 -14.88
N GLU A 54 2.47 -10.17 -15.56
CA GLU A 54 1.88 -10.51 -16.86
C GLU A 54 2.80 -10.08 -18.01
#